data_AF-A0A2K3PJJ6-F1
#
_entry.id   AF-A0A2K3PJJ6-F1
#
_cell.length_a   1.000
_cell.length_b   1.000
_cell.length_c   1.000
_cell.angle_alpha   90.00
_cell.angle_beta   90.00
_cell.angle_gamma   90.00
#
_symmetry.space_group_name_H-M   'P 1'
#
loop_
_entity.id
_entity.type
_entity.pdbx_description
1 polymer ?
#
loop_
_entity_poly.entity_id
_entity_poly.type
_entity_poly.pdbx_seq_one_letter_code
_entity_poly.pdbx_strand_id
1 'polypeptide(L)'
;RNYQERLSFIIANSKATGMIGWDVIYEARTLLRLVSACPCVSGVHVYIHASYYHDNAFVASRALHIVNGLNRTATFPLLESFFKYQSEFYGAPTRNLSRASIVDEIVKFSSAVVGNSYHTSIKKGFNDTSTDLLTRVSFKYATSRGVSGTPFFYVNGFVLPDTGSALNYSNWRDIIDPLIGTKKGRKTEESLHYFL
;
A
#
# COMPACT_ATOMS: atom_id res chain seq x y z
N ARG A 1 -29.84 0.90 3.12
CA ARG A 1 -28.71 1.00 2.17
C ARG A 1 -27.90 2.23 2.55
N ASN A 2 -26.93 2.08 3.45
CA ASN A 2 -25.96 3.13 3.74
C ASN A 2 -24.71 2.82 2.92
N TYR A 3 -24.54 3.50 1.79
CA TYR A 3 -23.27 3.49 1.06
C TYR A 3 -22.28 4.31 1.90
N GLN A 4 -21.61 3.65 2.83
CA GLN A 4 -20.35 4.15 3.37
C GLN A 4 -19.34 4.11 2.22
N GLU A 5 -18.86 5.27 1.81
CA GLU A 5 -17.90 5.40 0.72
C GLU A 5 -16.60 4.69 1.11
N ARG A 6 -16.23 3.67 0.33
CA ARG A 6 -15.05 2.84 0.55
C ARG A 6 -13.93 3.28 -0.37
N LEU A 7 -13.01 4.06 0.18
CA LEU A 7 -11.79 4.47 -0.52
C LEU A 7 -10.76 3.33 -0.51
N SER A 8 -10.87 2.42 -1.47
CA SER A 8 -9.88 1.36 -1.65
C SER A 8 -8.68 1.87 -2.47
N PHE A 9 -7.53 2.05 -1.84
CA PHE A 9 -6.28 2.38 -2.51
C PHE A 9 -5.50 1.07 -2.85
N ILE A 10 -4.60 1.12 -3.83
CA ILE A 10 -3.70 -0.01 -4.16
C ILE A 10 -2.30 0.57 -4.28
N ILE A 11 -1.55 0.68 -3.18
CA ILE A 11 -0.16 1.16 -3.25
C ILE A 11 0.76 0.00 -3.64
N ALA A 12 1.07 -0.04 -4.93
CA ALA A 12 1.92 -1.02 -5.55
C ALA A 12 3.42 -0.74 -5.21
N ASN A 13 4.23 -1.77 -4.91
CA ASN A 13 5.65 -1.63 -4.56
C ASN A 13 6.53 -2.39 -5.57
N SER A 14 6.89 -1.75 -6.68
CA SER A 14 7.87 -2.35 -7.60
C SER A 14 8.53 -1.28 -8.45
N LYS A 15 9.86 -1.28 -8.44
CA LYS A 15 10.64 -0.52 -9.41
C LYS A 15 11.44 -1.46 -10.28
N ALA A 16 11.11 -1.47 -11.55
CA ALA A 16 11.95 -2.04 -12.59
C ALA A 16 13.03 -1.03 -13.05
N THR A 17 12.80 0.28 -12.98
CA THR A 17 13.72 1.27 -13.59
C THR A 17 13.50 2.66 -13.02
N GLY A 18 14.49 3.26 -12.34
CA GLY A 18 14.68 4.73 -12.19
C GLY A 18 13.63 5.53 -11.37
N MET A 19 14.09 6.26 -10.35
CA MET A 19 13.42 7.38 -9.62
C MET A 19 11.88 7.37 -9.33
N ILE A 20 11.51 6.85 -8.15
CA ILE A 20 10.23 6.90 -7.40
C ILE A 20 10.56 6.20 -6.07
N GLY A 21 11.32 6.87 -5.20
CA GLY A 21 11.96 6.27 -4.02
C GLY A 21 11.54 6.90 -2.69
N TRP A 22 10.76 7.98 -2.70
CA TRP A 22 10.31 8.69 -1.50
C TRP A 22 8.88 9.23 -1.62
N ASP A 23 8.42 9.48 -2.84
CA ASP A 23 7.12 10.08 -3.10
C ASP A 23 5.95 9.13 -2.78
N VAL A 24 6.09 7.84 -3.07
CA VAL A 24 5.07 6.81 -2.72
C VAL A 24 4.92 6.64 -1.21
N ILE A 25 6.00 6.84 -0.43
CA ILE A 25 5.96 6.83 1.05
C ILE A 25 5.23 8.08 1.55
N TYR A 26 5.58 9.24 1.00
CA TYR A 26 4.95 10.50 1.33
C TYR A 26 3.45 10.45 1.05
N GLU A 27 3.06 9.75 -0.01
CA GLU A 27 1.66 9.51 -0.36
C GLU A 27 0.94 8.51 0.52
N ALA A 28 1.56 7.37 0.85
CA ALA A 28 0.98 6.45 1.83
C ALA A 28 0.73 7.18 3.17
N ARG A 29 1.70 7.99 3.63
CA ARG A 29 1.57 8.85 4.81
C ARG A 29 0.50 9.92 4.66
N THR A 30 0.44 10.57 3.51
CA THR A 30 -0.58 11.59 3.19
C THR A 30 -1.98 10.98 3.22
N LEU A 31 -2.19 9.85 2.56
CA LEU A 31 -3.44 9.10 2.56
C LEU A 31 -3.83 8.63 3.96
N LEU A 32 -2.88 8.11 4.74
CA LEU A 32 -3.10 7.72 6.14
C LEU A 32 -3.51 8.92 7.01
N ARG A 33 -2.87 10.08 6.82
CA ARG A 33 -3.23 11.33 7.50
C ARG A 33 -4.62 11.80 7.08
N LEU A 34 -4.96 11.72 5.79
CA LEU A 34 -6.27 12.10 5.26
C LEU A 34 -7.38 11.21 5.83
N VAL A 35 -7.16 9.90 5.90
CA VAL A 35 -8.15 8.98 6.48
C VAL A 35 -8.25 9.11 7.99
N SER A 36 -7.15 9.36 8.69
CA SER A 36 -7.18 9.65 10.13
C SER A 36 -7.86 10.98 10.44
N ALA A 37 -7.82 11.95 9.54
CA ALA A 37 -8.45 13.26 9.68
C ALA A 37 -9.92 13.31 9.22
N CYS A 38 -10.38 12.34 8.43
CA CYS A 38 -11.72 12.31 7.85
C CYS A 38 -12.53 11.09 8.32
N PRO A 39 -13.37 11.23 9.37
CA PRO A 39 -14.15 10.12 9.95
C PRO A 39 -15.23 9.53 9.00
N CYS A 40 -15.45 10.13 7.83
CA CYS A 40 -16.33 9.62 6.77
C CYS A 40 -15.64 8.64 5.81
N VAL A 41 -14.32 8.52 5.84
CA VAL A 41 -13.58 7.55 5.03
C VAL A 41 -13.60 6.19 5.71
N SER A 42 -14.33 5.23 5.13
CA SER A 42 -14.58 3.93 5.79
C SER A 42 -13.39 2.94 5.77
N GLY A 43 -12.29 3.28 5.09
CA GLY A 43 -11.03 2.53 5.16
C GLY A 43 -10.05 2.89 4.04
N VAL A 44 -8.76 2.64 4.27
CA VAL A 44 -7.71 2.57 3.23
C VAL A 44 -7.35 1.11 3.07
N HIS A 45 -7.49 0.59 1.86
CA HIS A 45 -6.84 -0.66 1.50
C HIS A 45 -5.49 -0.35 0.88
N VAL A 46 -4.49 -1.20 1.11
CA VAL A 46 -3.19 -1.12 0.43
C VAL A 46 -2.86 -2.52 -0.06
N TYR A 47 -2.67 -2.64 -1.37
CA TYR A 47 -2.29 -3.90 -2.00
C TYR A 47 -0.87 -3.76 -2.51
N ILE A 48 0.03 -4.54 -1.92
CA ILE A 48 1.44 -4.53 -2.28
C ILE A 48 1.59 -5.38 -3.53
N HIS A 49 1.79 -4.70 -4.67
CA HIS A 49 2.22 -5.34 -5.90
C HIS A 49 3.72 -5.62 -5.82
N ALA A 50 4.11 -6.84 -5.54
CA ALA A 50 5.48 -7.29 -5.73
C ALA A 50 5.58 -7.94 -7.11
N SER A 51 6.13 -7.21 -8.09
CA SER A 51 6.40 -7.79 -9.42
C SER A 51 7.12 -9.13 -9.27
N TYR A 52 6.60 -10.21 -9.87
CA TYR A 52 7.24 -11.54 -9.86
C TYR A 52 8.65 -11.53 -10.47
N TYR A 53 9.03 -10.45 -11.15
CA TYR A 53 10.38 -10.23 -11.68
C TYR A 53 11.36 -9.66 -10.63
N HIS A 54 10.89 -9.36 -9.41
CA HIS A 54 11.67 -8.79 -8.32
C HIS A 54 11.53 -9.62 -7.05
N ASP A 55 12.38 -10.63 -6.90
CA ASP A 55 12.33 -11.58 -5.79
C ASP A 55 12.31 -10.91 -4.41
N ASN A 56 13.13 -9.87 -4.20
CA ASN A 56 13.23 -9.19 -2.92
C ASN A 56 11.95 -8.41 -2.57
N ALA A 57 11.25 -7.88 -3.59
CA ALA A 57 9.97 -7.22 -3.39
C ALA A 57 8.90 -8.22 -2.92
N PHE A 58 8.93 -9.47 -3.44
CA PHE A 58 8.04 -10.52 -2.98
C PHE A 58 8.32 -10.89 -1.52
N VAL A 59 9.60 -11.01 -1.13
CA VAL A 59 9.98 -11.32 0.25
C VAL A 59 9.57 -10.20 1.20
N ALA A 60 9.78 -8.92 0.83
CA ALA A 60 9.34 -7.78 1.62
C ALA A 60 7.81 -7.69 1.75
N SER A 61 7.08 -7.94 0.65
CA SER A 61 5.61 -8.00 0.67
C SER A 61 5.08 -9.09 1.61
N ARG A 62 5.73 -10.26 1.59
CA ARG A 62 5.40 -11.34 2.52
C ARG A 62 5.70 -10.96 3.98
N ALA A 63 6.79 -10.25 4.25
CA ALA A 63 7.08 -9.71 5.59
C ALA A 63 5.95 -8.81 6.10
N LEU A 64 5.39 -7.97 5.22
CA LEU A 64 4.26 -7.09 5.54
C LEU A 64 3.00 -7.87 5.85
N HIS A 65 2.69 -8.93 5.11
CA HIS A 65 1.57 -9.83 5.43
C HIS A 65 1.75 -10.55 6.77
N ILE A 66 2.98 -11.03 7.05
CA ILE A 66 3.32 -11.68 8.32
C ILE A 66 3.13 -10.70 9.49
N VAL A 67 3.73 -9.51 9.40
CA VAL A 67 3.62 -8.49 10.44
C VAL A 67 2.18 -8.03 10.61
N ASN A 68 1.41 -7.88 9.53
CA ASN A 68 -0.01 -7.54 9.65
C ASN A 68 -0.83 -8.59 10.42
N GLY A 69 -0.46 -9.88 10.30
CA GLY A 69 -1.05 -10.95 11.09
C GLY A 69 -0.66 -10.92 12.58
N LEU A 70 0.57 -10.48 12.89
CA LEU A 70 1.11 -10.44 14.26
C LEU A 70 0.75 -9.15 15.01
N ASN A 71 0.87 -8.01 14.33
CA ASN A 71 0.63 -6.67 14.84
C ASN A 71 0.24 -5.71 13.68
N ARG A 72 -1.07 -5.53 13.49
CA ARG A 72 -1.62 -4.70 12.40
C ARG A 72 -1.14 -3.25 12.42
N THR A 73 -0.89 -2.67 13.59
CA THR A 73 -0.45 -1.26 13.69
C THR A 73 1.01 -1.08 13.25
N ALA A 74 1.80 -2.16 13.22
CA ALA A 74 3.20 -2.15 12.82
C ALA A 74 3.41 -2.32 11.30
N THR A 75 2.37 -2.70 10.55
CA THR A 75 2.46 -2.91 9.09
C THR A 75 2.94 -1.68 8.35
N PHE A 76 2.36 -0.51 8.64
CA PHE A 76 2.75 0.74 7.98
C PHE A 76 4.14 1.25 8.40
N PRO A 77 4.51 1.25 9.69
CA PRO A 77 5.90 1.50 10.10
C PRO A 77 6.93 0.62 9.39
N LEU A 78 6.62 -0.68 9.20
CA LEU A 78 7.48 -1.58 8.46
C LEU A 78 7.54 -1.24 6.97
N LEU A 79 6.41 -0.94 6.34
CA LEU A 79 6.35 -0.52 4.93
C LEU A 79 7.21 0.73 4.70
N GLU A 80 7.05 1.74 5.55
CA GLU A 80 7.83 2.97 5.50
C GLU A 80 9.33 2.70 5.67
N SER A 81 9.68 1.79 6.58
CA SER A 81 11.07 1.40 6.81
C SER A 81 11.65 0.71 5.57
N PHE A 82 10.92 -0.21 4.93
CA PHE A 82 11.39 -0.84 3.69
C PHE A 82 11.66 0.16 2.58
N PHE A 83 10.81 1.18 2.44
CA PHE A 83 11.06 2.20 1.45
C PHE A 83 12.25 3.12 1.84
N LYS A 84 12.35 3.50 3.13
CA LYS A 84 13.48 4.31 3.62
C LYS A 84 14.83 3.63 3.37
N TYR A 85 14.92 2.32 3.55
CA TYR A 85 16.14 1.53 3.39
C TYR A 85 16.12 0.65 2.13
N GLN A 86 15.32 1.04 1.11
CA GLN A 86 15.09 0.24 -0.10
C GLN A 86 16.38 -0.12 -0.84
N SER A 87 17.38 0.77 -0.83
CA SER A 87 18.68 0.56 -1.49
C SER A 87 19.45 -0.64 -0.93
N GLU A 88 19.19 -1.05 0.32
CA GLU A 88 19.84 -2.21 0.94
C GLU A 88 19.29 -3.54 0.37
N PHE A 89 18.07 -3.52 -0.16
CA PHE A 89 17.37 -4.71 -0.65
C PHE A 89 17.23 -4.75 -2.18
N TYR A 90 17.98 -3.91 -2.92
CA TYR A 90 17.91 -3.84 -4.38
C TYR A 90 19.28 -3.61 -5.02
N GLY A 91 19.51 -4.24 -6.18
CA GLY A 91 20.68 -4.00 -7.00
C GLY A 91 21.94 -4.70 -6.47
N ALA A 92 23.05 -3.97 -6.43
CA ALA A 92 24.36 -4.53 -6.08
C ALA A 92 24.42 -5.23 -4.69
N PRO A 93 23.84 -4.67 -3.60
CA PRO A 93 23.90 -5.27 -2.27
C PRO A 93 23.32 -6.68 -2.19
N THR A 94 22.30 -6.98 -3.01
CA THR A 94 21.61 -8.26 -2.99
C THR A 94 21.98 -9.18 -4.16
N ARG A 95 22.81 -8.72 -5.10
CA ARG A 95 23.08 -9.40 -6.38
C ARG A 95 23.65 -10.81 -6.21
N ASN A 96 24.48 -11.00 -5.19
CA ASN A 96 25.18 -12.26 -4.93
C ASN A 96 24.65 -13.00 -3.68
N LEU A 97 23.51 -12.57 -3.13
CA LEU A 97 22.93 -13.19 -1.95
C LEU A 97 21.99 -14.32 -2.34
N SER A 98 22.01 -15.41 -1.56
CA SER A 98 21.01 -16.45 -1.68
C SER A 98 19.64 -15.95 -1.21
N ARG A 99 18.56 -16.54 -1.71
CA ARG A 99 17.20 -16.23 -1.25
C ARG A 99 17.05 -16.42 0.27
N ALA A 100 17.67 -17.46 0.84
CA ALA A 100 17.63 -17.72 2.27
C ALA A 100 18.32 -16.59 3.06
N SER A 101 19.47 -16.10 2.58
CA SER A 101 20.18 -14.96 3.18
C SER A 101 19.33 -13.69 3.15
N ILE A 102 18.67 -13.41 2.03
CA ILE A 102 17.78 -12.25 1.90
C ILE A 102 16.58 -12.34 2.85
N VAL A 103 16.00 -13.53 2.99
CA VAL A 103 14.92 -13.78 3.97
C VAL A 103 15.42 -13.51 5.39
N ASP A 104 16.58 -14.04 5.78
CA ASP A 104 17.14 -13.82 7.11
C ASP A 104 17.42 -12.33 7.38
N GLU A 105 17.94 -11.58 6.40
CA GLU A 105 18.14 -10.12 6.53
C GLU A 105 16.81 -9.37 6.66
N ILE A 106 15.80 -9.73 5.86
CA ILE A 106 14.46 -9.13 5.97
C ILE A 106 13.80 -9.46 7.31
N VAL A 107 14.01 -10.67 7.86
CA VAL A 107 13.52 -11.04 9.19
C VAL A 107 14.18 -10.17 10.26
N LYS A 108 15.51 -10.03 10.25
CA LYS A 108 16.25 -9.17 11.19
C LYS A 108 15.78 -7.72 11.10
N PHE A 109 15.72 -7.18 9.89
CA PHE A 109 15.25 -5.83 9.62
C PHE A 109 13.83 -5.60 10.13
N SER A 110 12.89 -6.49 9.78
CA SER A 110 11.50 -6.38 10.20
C SER A 110 11.38 -6.42 11.72
N SER A 111 12.13 -7.32 12.38
CA SER A 111 12.15 -7.44 13.83
C SER A 111 12.70 -6.19 14.51
N ALA A 112 13.74 -5.56 13.95
CA ALA A 112 14.28 -4.32 14.48
C ALA A 112 13.25 -3.16 14.41
N VAL A 113 12.39 -3.15 13.39
CA VAL A 113 11.33 -2.13 13.23
C VAL A 113 10.13 -2.39 14.15
N VAL A 114 9.66 -3.63 14.24
CA VAL A 114 8.39 -3.96 14.92
C VAL A 114 8.57 -4.45 16.35
N GLY A 115 9.80 -4.77 16.75
CA GLY A 115 10.17 -5.31 18.06
C GLY A 115 10.86 -6.67 17.97
N ASN A 116 12.04 -6.78 18.58
CA ASN A 116 12.88 -7.99 18.50
C ASN A 116 12.20 -9.25 19.08
N SER A 117 11.21 -9.09 19.96
CA SER A 117 10.39 -10.20 20.46
C SER A 117 9.62 -10.94 19.36
N TYR A 118 9.36 -10.29 18.21
CA TYR A 118 8.67 -10.91 17.09
C TYR A 118 9.59 -11.73 16.16
N HIS A 119 10.91 -11.72 16.35
CA HIS A 119 11.87 -12.34 15.42
C HIS A 119 11.53 -13.80 15.09
N THR A 120 11.30 -14.63 16.10
CA THR A 120 10.94 -16.05 15.90
C THR A 120 9.62 -16.21 15.16
N SER A 121 8.62 -15.39 15.48
CA SER A 121 7.30 -15.42 14.84
C SER A 121 7.36 -14.96 13.39
N ILE A 122 8.16 -13.92 13.09
CA ILE A 122 8.37 -13.42 11.73
C ILE A 122 9.09 -14.49 10.90
N LYS A 123 10.17 -15.07 11.43
CA LYS A 123 10.91 -16.17 10.79
C LYS A 123 10.00 -17.36 10.50
N LYS A 124 9.18 -17.77 11.47
CA LYS A 124 8.19 -18.84 11.30
C LYS A 124 7.18 -18.49 10.19
N GLY A 125 6.73 -17.25 10.13
CA GLY A 125 5.81 -16.76 9.09
C GLY A 125 6.34 -16.97 7.67
N PHE A 126 7.65 -16.89 7.46
CA PHE A 126 8.29 -17.18 6.15
C PHE A 126 8.31 -18.67 5.77
N ASN A 127 8.03 -19.57 6.70
CA ASN A 127 7.88 -21.00 6.44
C ASN A 127 6.41 -21.44 6.37
N ASP A 128 5.46 -20.51 6.56
CA ASP A 128 4.03 -20.78 6.54
C ASP A 128 3.44 -20.56 5.13
N THR A 129 2.79 -21.59 4.58
CA THR A 129 2.13 -21.54 3.27
C THR A 129 1.04 -20.46 3.19
N SER A 130 0.37 -20.14 4.30
CA SER A 130 -0.71 -19.14 4.31
C SER A 130 -0.20 -17.74 3.94
N THR A 131 0.98 -17.35 4.42
CA THR A 131 1.56 -16.02 4.16
C THR A 131 2.11 -15.92 2.73
N ASP A 132 2.59 -17.03 2.17
CA ASP A 132 2.96 -17.13 0.75
C ASP A 132 1.72 -16.95 -0.14
N LEU A 133 0.63 -17.65 0.18
CA LEU A 133 -0.64 -17.53 -0.55
C LEU A 133 -1.21 -16.11 -0.49
N LEU A 134 -1.20 -15.46 0.68
CA LEU A 134 -1.64 -14.06 0.80
C LEU A 134 -0.84 -13.13 -0.11
N THR A 135 0.48 -13.31 -0.17
CA THR A 135 1.37 -12.50 -1.01
C THR A 135 1.06 -12.70 -2.50
N ARG A 136 0.88 -13.97 -2.94
CA ARG A 136 0.52 -14.31 -4.32
C ARG A 136 -0.86 -13.80 -4.72
N VAL A 137 -1.85 -13.90 -3.83
CA VAL A 137 -3.21 -13.41 -4.06
C VAL A 137 -3.21 -11.88 -4.15
N SER A 138 -2.48 -11.18 -3.27
CA SER A 138 -2.33 -9.72 -3.33
C SER A 138 -1.78 -9.28 -4.69
N PHE A 139 -0.73 -9.95 -5.18
CA PHE A 139 -0.19 -9.69 -6.51
C PHE A 139 -1.23 -9.92 -7.62
N LYS A 140 -1.86 -11.11 -7.64
CA LYS A 140 -2.85 -11.47 -8.67
C LYS A 140 -4.01 -10.49 -8.70
N TYR A 141 -4.46 -10.08 -7.52
CA TYR A 141 -5.49 -9.06 -7.37
C TYR A 141 -5.03 -7.71 -7.92
N ALA A 142 -3.82 -7.25 -7.63
CA ALA A 142 -3.29 -6.03 -8.23
C ALA A 142 -3.25 -6.12 -9.76
N THR A 143 -2.73 -7.22 -10.32
CA THR A 143 -2.65 -7.41 -11.78
C THR A 143 -4.02 -7.50 -12.45
N SER A 144 -5.01 -8.14 -11.83
CA SER A 144 -6.37 -8.22 -12.40
C SER A 144 -7.07 -6.86 -12.45
N ARG A 145 -6.54 -5.87 -11.74
CA ARG A 145 -6.99 -4.49 -11.74
C ARG A 145 -6.22 -3.61 -12.74
N GLY A 146 -5.32 -4.19 -13.53
CA GLY A 146 -4.52 -3.49 -14.53
C GLY A 146 -3.22 -2.88 -14.00
N VAL A 147 -2.79 -3.21 -12.78
CA VAL A 147 -1.51 -2.74 -12.24
C VAL A 147 -0.36 -3.42 -13.00
N SER A 148 0.28 -2.67 -13.88
CA SER A 148 1.44 -3.09 -14.68
C SER A 148 2.76 -2.44 -14.23
N GLY A 149 2.68 -1.50 -13.31
CA GLY A 149 3.80 -0.75 -12.76
C GLY A 149 3.39 -0.05 -11.46
N THR A 150 4.24 0.82 -10.93
CA THR A 150 3.96 1.53 -9.68
C THR A 150 4.43 2.99 -9.74
N PRO A 151 3.75 3.94 -9.07
CA PRO A 151 2.49 3.76 -8.33
C PRO A 151 1.25 3.70 -9.25
N PHE A 152 0.20 3.02 -8.76
CA PHE A 152 -1.15 3.08 -9.31
C PHE A 152 -2.09 3.48 -8.18
N PHE A 153 -3.12 4.25 -8.46
CA PHE A 153 -4.07 4.69 -7.45
C PHE A 153 -5.50 4.42 -7.89
N TYR A 154 -6.32 4.02 -6.94
CA TYR A 154 -7.74 3.76 -7.16
C TYR A 154 -8.56 4.50 -6.13
N VAL A 155 -9.72 4.99 -6.58
CA VAL A 155 -10.73 5.66 -5.75
C VAL A 155 -12.08 5.05 -6.13
N ASN A 156 -12.78 4.46 -5.16
CA ASN A 156 -14.04 3.72 -5.37
C ASN A 156 -13.98 2.68 -6.51
N GLY A 157 -12.80 2.08 -6.72
CA GLY A 157 -12.59 1.07 -7.77
C GLY A 157 -12.31 1.63 -9.17
N PHE A 158 -12.20 2.94 -9.33
CA PHE A 158 -11.75 3.58 -10.58
C PHE A 158 -10.28 3.96 -10.47
N VAL A 159 -9.51 3.71 -11.53
CA VAL A 159 -8.10 4.12 -11.60
C VAL A 159 -8.04 5.64 -11.78
N LEU A 160 -7.14 6.32 -11.05
CA LEU A 160 -6.91 7.74 -11.22
C LEU A 160 -6.10 8.03 -12.51
N PRO A 161 -6.31 9.18 -13.17
CA PRO A 161 -5.44 9.62 -14.27
C PRO A 161 -4.01 9.84 -13.78
N ASP A 162 -3.04 9.83 -14.70
CA ASP A 162 -1.60 10.00 -14.43
C ASP A 162 -0.96 8.87 -13.60
N THR A 163 -1.31 7.63 -13.94
CA THR A 163 -0.66 6.44 -13.39
C THR A 163 0.86 6.49 -13.58
N GLY A 164 1.62 6.13 -12.55
CA GLY A 164 3.09 6.13 -12.57
C GLY A 164 3.74 7.42 -12.04
N SER A 165 2.99 8.47 -11.72
CA SER A 165 3.50 9.66 -11.03
C SER A 165 2.91 9.80 -9.64
N ALA A 166 3.67 10.41 -8.74
CA ALA A 166 3.24 10.62 -7.38
C ALA A 166 2.29 11.84 -7.25
N LEU A 167 1.21 11.70 -6.48
CA LEU A 167 0.30 12.80 -6.16
C LEU A 167 0.74 13.52 -4.88
N ASN A 168 0.72 14.85 -4.88
CA ASN A 168 1.00 15.63 -3.68
C ASN A 168 -0.25 15.73 -2.77
N TYR A 169 -0.10 16.33 -1.58
CA TYR A 169 -1.19 16.46 -0.62
C TYR A 169 -2.40 17.24 -1.15
N SER A 170 -2.21 18.35 -1.85
CA SER A 170 -3.32 19.14 -2.39
C SER A 170 -4.08 18.36 -3.46
N ASN A 171 -3.38 17.65 -4.35
CA ASN A 171 -4.00 16.82 -5.38
C ASN A 171 -4.85 15.71 -4.74
N TRP A 172 -4.38 15.11 -3.63
CA TRP A 172 -5.17 14.15 -2.88
C TRP A 172 -6.43 14.74 -2.25
N ARG A 173 -6.33 15.96 -1.69
CA ARG A 173 -7.50 16.69 -1.18
C ARG A 173 -8.51 16.97 -2.29
N ASP A 174 -8.06 17.42 -3.45
CA ASP A 174 -8.94 17.74 -4.58
C ASP A 174 -9.71 16.51 -5.08
N ILE A 175 -9.14 15.31 -4.97
CA ILE A 175 -9.79 14.05 -5.35
C ILE A 175 -10.76 13.56 -4.27
N ILE A 176 -10.37 13.65 -2.99
CA ILE A 176 -11.12 13.04 -1.88
C ILE A 176 -12.22 13.97 -1.36
N ASP A 177 -11.94 15.27 -1.20
CA ASP A 177 -12.86 16.25 -0.58
C ASP A 177 -14.24 16.33 -1.27
N PRO A 178 -14.36 16.25 -2.62
CA PRO A 178 -15.65 16.22 -3.28
C PRO A 178 -16.46 14.94 -3.02
N LEU A 179 -15.77 13.81 -2.79
CA LEU A 179 -16.42 12.51 -2.59
C LEU A 179 -16.99 12.42 -1.18
N ILE A 180 -16.22 12.81 -0.18
CA ILE A 180 -16.60 12.70 1.24
C ILE A 180 -17.75 13.63 1.67
N GLY A 181 -18.35 14.36 0.73
CA GLY A 181 -19.44 15.29 0.95
C GLY A 181 -19.01 16.36 1.95
N THR A 182 -18.30 17.40 1.49
CA THR A 182 -18.30 18.64 2.30
C THR A 182 -19.76 19.02 2.50
N LYS A 183 -20.21 19.10 3.76
CA LYS A 183 -21.43 19.82 4.12
C LYS A 183 -21.23 21.32 3.81
N LYS A 184 -20.89 21.71 2.58
CA LYS A 184 -21.27 23.03 2.07
C LYS A 184 -22.78 22.95 1.96
N GLY A 185 -23.45 23.75 2.78
CA GLY A 185 -24.85 23.62 3.11
C GLY A 185 -25.69 23.13 1.94
N ARG A 186 -26.44 22.06 2.19
CA ARG A 186 -27.65 21.74 1.43
C ARG A 186 -28.51 23.01 1.47
N LYS A 187 -28.32 23.93 0.52
CA LYS A 187 -29.40 24.81 0.11
C LYS A 187 -30.35 23.87 -0.58
N THR A 188 -31.38 23.48 0.15
CA THR A 188 -32.64 23.00 -0.41
C THR A 188 -33.11 24.11 -1.36
N GLU A 189 -32.67 24.06 -2.60
CA GLU A 189 -33.51 24.52 -3.69
C GLU A 189 -34.00 23.26 -4.37
N GLU A 190 -35.24 22.91 -4.02
CA GLU A 190 -36.07 22.03 -4.80
C GLU A 190 -36.12 22.56 -6.23
N SER A 191 -35.21 22.08 -7.06
CA SER A 191 -35.38 22.18 -8.51
C SER A 191 -36.35 21.08 -8.92
N LEU A 192 -37.64 21.38 -8.74
CA LEU A 192 -38.74 20.81 -9.50
C LEU A 192 -38.45 21.08 -10.98
N HIS A 193 -37.81 20.12 -11.66
CA HIS A 193 -37.85 20.06 -13.11
C HIS A 193 -38.51 18.76 -13.54
N TYR A 194 -39.79 18.94 -13.89
CA TYR A 194 -40.65 18.10 -14.69
C TYR A 194 -39.89 17.32 -15.78
N PHE A 195 -40.14 16.01 -15.84
CA PHE A 195 -40.06 15.27 -17.09
C PHE A 195 -41.48 14.83 -17.46
N LEU A 196 -41.99 15.45 -18.53
CA LEU A 196 -42.98 14.86 -19.42
C LEU A 196 -42.29 13.78 -20.26
#